data_AF-A0A1H9TYX9-F1
#
_entry.id   AF-A0A1H9TYX9-F1
#
_cell.length_a   1.000
_cell.length_b   1.000
_cell.length_c   1.000
_cell.angle_alpha   90.00
_cell.angle_beta   90.00
_cell.angle_gamma   90.00
#
_symmetry.space_group_name_H-M   'P 1'
#
loop_
_entity.id
_entity.type
_entity.pdbx_description
1 polymer ?
#
loop_
_entity_poly.entity_id
_entity_poly.type
_entity_poly.pdbx_seq_one_letter_code
_entity_poly.pdbx_strand_id
1 'polypeptide(L)'
;MSEVQPTPRHFHSWAEEDGDVLWYRHPISEPPYFGSPVCLGRTMLVEIYIGREQFEFPAQQTGGWPFDEDDEQYLWWIPAPNGNAVQAAIDAALKGEG
;
A
#
# COMPACT_ATOMS: atom_id res chain seq x y z
N MET A 1 -26.08 10.98 -7.31
CA MET A 1 -25.66 9.60 -7.56
C MET A 1 -25.12 9.07 -6.26
N SER A 2 -25.75 8.04 -5.70
CA SER A 2 -25.25 7.38 -4.48
C SER A 2 -23.92 6.73 -4.80
N GLU A 3 -22.88 7.15 -4.09
CA GLU A 3 -21.54 6.59 -4.20
C GLU A 3 -21.60 5.11 -3.80
N VAL A 4 -21.29 4.21 -4.73
CA VAL A 4 -21.20 2.77 -4.42
C VAL A 4 -19.93 2.58 -3.61
N GLN A 5 -20.06 2.53 -2.28
CA GLN A 5 -18.93 2.19 -1.43
C GLN A 5 -18.45 0.78 -1.77
N PRO A 6 -17.14 0.57 -1.95
CA PRO A 6 -16.62 -0.76 -2.22
C PRO A 6 -16.85 -1.66 -1.01
N THR A 7 -17.32 -2.89 -1.26
CA THR A 7 -17.54 -3.90 -0.22
C THR A 7 -16.19 -4.38 0.33
N PRO A 8 -15.92 -4.24 1.64
CA PRO A 8 -14.71 -4.79 2.26
C PRO A 8 -14.64 -6.31 2.13
N ARG A 9 -13.43 -6.82 1.93
CA ARG A 9 -13.12 -8.24 1.74
C ARG A 9 -12.03 -8.66 2.72
N HIS A 10 -12.04 -9.92 3.15
CA HIS A 10 -11.06 -10.43 4.11
C HIS A 10 -9.72 -10.69 3.42
N PHE A 11 -8.61 -10.62 4.17
CA PHE A 11 -7.25 -10.86 3.66
C PHE A 11 -7.14 -12.11 2.78
N HIS A 12 -7.68 -13.24 3.24
CA HIS A 12 -7.59 -14.52 2.53
C HIS A 12 -8.32 -14.56 1.18
N SER A 13 -9.16 -13.57 0.87
CA SER A 13 -9.85 -13.50 -0.41
C SER A 13 -9.13 -12.64 -1.45
N TRP A 14 -7.99 -12.05 -1.11
CA TRP A 14 -7.14 -11.33 -2.07
C TRP A 14 -6.29 -12.33 -2.86
N ALA A 15 -6.11 -12.06 -4.15
CA ALA A 15 -5.14 -12.75 -5.00
C ALA A 15 -4.31 -11.73 -5.79
N GLU A 16 -3.17 -12.14 -6.35
CA GLU A 16 -2.30 -11.26 -7.15
C GLU A 16 -3.03 -10.59 -8.34
N GLU A 17 -4.07 -11.25 -8.87
CA GLU A 17 -4.93 -10.74 -9.94
C GLU A 17 -5.76 -9.52 -9.53
N ASP A 18 -6.04 -9.34 -8.24
CA ASP A 18 -6.72 -8.15 -7.72
C ASP A 18 -5.80 -6.91 -7.75
N GLY A 19 -4.49 -7.12 -7.88
CA GLY A 19 -3.49 -6.05 -7.94
C GLY A 19 -3.33 -5.27 -6.64
N ASP A 20 -2.98 -3.99 -6.77
CA ASP A 20 -2.85 -3.07 -5.63
C ASP A 20 -4.22 -2.71 -5.06
N VAL A 21 -4.33 -2.76 -3.74
CA VAL A 21 -5.57 -2.52 -3.01
C VAL A 21 -5.32 -1.63 -1.79
N LEU A 22 -6.40 -1.17 -1.15
CA LEU A 22 -6.32 -0.48 0.14
C LEU A 22 -6.57 -1.48 1.26
N TRP A 23 -5.61 -1.60 2.16
CA TRP A 23 -5.59 -2.52 3.29
C TRP A 23 -5.91 -1.79 4.60
N TYR A 24 -6.77 -2.39 5.41
CA TYR A 24 -7.23 -1.88 6.69
C TYR A 24 -7.09 -2.96 7.75
N ARG A 25 -6.61 -2.59 8.93
CA ARG A 25 -6.71 -3.41 10.13
C ARG A 25 -8.01 -3.09 10.88
N HIS A 26 -8.72 -4.11 11.34
CA HIS A 26 -9.89 -3.95 12.20
C HIS A 26 -9.52 -4.17 13.68
N PRO A 27 -9.90 -3.26 14.60
CA PRO A 27 -10.58 -1.98 14.35
C PRO A 27 -9.67 -0.96 13.65
N ILE A 28 -10.26 -0.07 12.85
CA ILE A 28 -9.51 0.96 12.11
C ILE A 28 -9.01 2.02 13.11
N SER A 29 -7.73 1.95 13.42
CA SER A 29 -7.02 2.93 14.27
C SER A 29 -5.96 3.74 13.53
N GLU A 30 -5.65 3.34 12.29
CA GLU A 30 -4.61 3.94 11.46
C GLU A 30 -5.09 4.11 10.01
N PRO A 31 -4.44 4.98 9.21
CA PRO A 31 -4.74 5.09 7.79
C PRO A 31 -4.52 3.78 7.05
N PRO A 32 -5.26 3.53 5.94
CA PRO A 32 -5.04 2.33 5.16
C PRO A 32 -3.67 2.31 4.50
N TYR A 33 -3.13 1.10 4.32
CA TYR A 33 -1.95 0.87 3.51
C TYR A 33 -2.35 0.62 2.05
N PHE A 34 -1.57 1.16 1.12
CA PHE A 34 -1.82 0.99 -0.31
C PHE A 34 -0.75 0.09 -0.93
N GLY A 35 -1.17 -0.91 -1.70
CA GLY A 35 -0.28 -1.82 -2.42
C GLY A 35 -0.70 -3.28 -2.27
N SER A 36 0.26 -4.20 -2.36
CA SER A 36 0.05 -5.64 -2.14
C SER A 36 1.00 -6.22 -1.08
N PRO A 37 0.65 -7.32 -0.40
CA PRO A 37 1.53 -8.00 0.55
C PRO A 37 2.83 -8.51 -0.09
N VAL A 38 2.80 -8.75 -1.41
CA VAL A 38 3.95 -9.21 -2.20
C VAL A 38 4.86 -8.06 -2.67
N CYS A 39 4.45 -6.79 -2.50
CA CYS A 39 5.31 -5.62 -2.70
C CYS A 39 6.38 -5.49 -1.59
N LEU A 40 6.86 -6.61 -1.06
CA LEU A 40 7.84 -6.69 0.01
C LEU A 40 9.05 -5.82 -0.34
N GLY A 41 9.38 -4.93 0.60
CA GLY A 41 10.59 -4.17 0.50
C GLY A 41 11.78 -5.11 0.47
N ARG A 42 12.82 -4.60 -0.18
CA ARG A 42 14.03 -5.36 -0.39
C ARG A 42 14.84 -5.28 0.89
N THR A 43 15.38 -6.41 1.30
CA THR A 43 16.51 -6.41 2.24
C THR A 43 17.64 -5.64 1.57
N MET A 44 17.95 -4.46 2.09
CA MET A 44 19.06 -3.66 1.58
C MET A 44 20.28 -3.83 2.49
N LEU A 45 21.41 -4.17 1.86
CA LEU A 45 22.73 -3.98 2.45
C LEU A 45 23.13 -2.53 2.19
N VAL A 46 23.45 -1.81 3.24
CA VAL A 46 23.95 -0.44 3.16
C VAL A 46 25.44 -0.47 3.48
N GLU A 47 26.26 -0.17 2.46
CA GLU A 47 27.69 0.08 2.62
C GLU A 47 27.93 1.59 2.60
N ILE A 48 28.54 2.14 3.65
CA ILE A 48 28.90 3.56 3.72
C ILE A 48 30.42 3.68 3.68
N TYR A 49 30.93 4.50 2.77
CA TYR A 49 32.35 4.83 2.66
C TYR A 49 32.59 6.26 3.17
N ILE A 50 33.39 6.42 4.22
CA ILE A 50 33.81 7.73 4.75
C ILE A 50 35.34 7.82 4.62
N GLY A 51 35.82 8.56 3.62
CA GLY A 51 37.25 8.63 3.31
C GLY A 51 37.80 7.28 2.81
N ARG A 52 38.64 6.61 3.62
CA ARG A 52 39.19 5.26 3.34
C ARG A 52 38.56 4.17 4.21
N GLU A 53 37.64 4.52 5.11
CA GLU A 53 36.98 3.57 5.99
C GLU A 53 35.66 3.10 5.37
N GLN A 54 35.42 1.79 5.44
CA GLN A 54 34.20 1.13 5.03
C GLN A 54 33.41 0.71 6.28
N PHE A 55 32.13 1.06 6.31
CA PHE A 55 31.20 0.63 7.34
C PHE A 55 30.17 -0.31 6.74
N GLU A 56 30.13 -1.55 7.23
CA GLU A 56 29.08 -2.51 6.92
C GLU A 56 28.00 -2.42 7.98
N PHE A 57 26.77 -2.12 7.55
CA PHE A 57 25.60 -2.18 8.40
C PHE A 57 24.89 -3.52 8.21
N PRO A 58 24.25 -4.07 9.26
CA PRO A 58 23.38 -5.22 9.09
C PRO A 58 22.29 -4.88 8.07
N ALA A 59 21.92 -5.89 7.29
CA ALA A 59 20.81 -5.84 6.37
C ALA A 59 19.57 -5.20 7.03
N GLN A 60 19.06 -4.13 6.43
CA GLN A 60 17.87 -3.43 6.90
C GLN A 60 16.70 -3.71 5.96
N GLN A 61 15.53 -3.97 6.55
CA GLN A 61 14.28 -3.97 5.79
C GLN A 61 13.88 -2.53 5.52
N THR A 62 14.01 -2.07 4.28
CA THR A 62 13.71 -0.69 3.90
C THR A 62 12.30 -0.51 3.34
N GLY A 63 11.43 -1.49 3.57
CA GLY A 63 10.02 -1.50 3.17
C GLY A 63 9.46 -2.91 3.36
N GLY A 64 8.14 -3.05 3.34
CA GLY A 64 7.53 -4.35 3.52
C GLY A 64 6.06 -4.24 3.88
N TRP A 65 5.38 -5.36 3.70
CA TRP A 65 4.07 -5.60 4.29
C TRP A 65 4.19 -5.35 5.81
N PRO A 66 3.45 -4.37 6.37
CA PRO A 66 3.65 -3.92 7.74
C PRO A 66 3.00 -4.85 8.78
N PHE A 67 2.43 -5.96 8.32
CA PHE A 67 1.62 -6.88 9.10
C PHE A 67 2.26 -8.27 9.11
N ASP A 68 2.05 -9.00 10.19
CA ASP A 68 2.47 -10.39 10.35
C ASP A 68 1.30 -11.37 10.19
N GLU A 69 1.56 -12.67 10.35
CA GLU A 69 0.54 -13.73 10.27
C GLU A 69 -0.57 -13.57 11.33
N ASP A 70 -0.23 -13.04 12.51
CA ASP A 70 -1.20 -12.85 13.61
C ASP A 70 -2.20 -11.73 13.27
N ASP A 71 -1.77 -10.76 12.47
CA ASP A 71 -2.59 -9.66 11.97
C ASP A 71 -3.62 -10.09 10.91
N GLU A 72 -3.35 -11.13 10.10
CA GLU A 72 -4.14 -11.50 8.90
C GLU A 72 -5.64 -11.65 9.16
N GLN A 73 -6.02 -12.17 10.32
CA GLN A 73 -7.44 -12.32 10.72
C GLN A 73 -8.17 -10.98 10.87
N TYR A 74 -7.44 -9.91 11.14
CA TYR A 74 -7.94 -8.55 11.32
C TYR A 74 -7.80 -7.70 10.06
N LEU A 75 -7.19 -8.24 8.99
CA LEU A 75 -6.91 -7.50 7.76
C LEU A 75 -8.08 -7.62 6.78
N TRP A 76 -8.47 -6.46 6.28
CA TRP A 76 -9.51 -6.29 5.29
C TRP A 76 -9.00 -5.43 4.15
N TRP A 77 -9.53 -5.62 2.96
CA TRP A 77 -9.17 -4.84 1.80
C TRP A 77 -10.38 -4.39 0.97
N ILE A 78 -10.19 -3.31 0.23
CA ILE A 78 -11.09 -2.84 -0.82
C ILE A 78 -10.30 -2.57 -2.10
N PRO A 79 -10.91 -2.73 -3.28
CA PRO A 79 -10.26 -2.40 -4.54
C PRO A 79 -9.74 -0.95 -4.56
N ALA A 80 -8.59 -0.74 -5.19
CA ALA A 80 -8.05 0.60 -5.39
C ALA A 80 -9.02 1.50 -6.18
N PRO A 81 -9.00 2.82 -5.94
CA PRO A 81 -9.75 3.76 -6.76
C PRO A 81 -9.40 3.63 -8.24
N ASN A 82 -10.40 3.73 -9.11
CA ASN A 82 -10.18 3.70 -10.55
C ASN A 82 -9.43 4.98 -10.99
N GLY A 83 -8.16 4.82 -11.35
CA GLY A 83 -7.29 5.93 -11.75
C GLY A 83 -7.81 6.75 -12.93
N ASN A 84 -8.50 6.12 -13.89
CA ASN A 84 -9.11 6.84 -15.01
C ASN A 84 -10.27 7.73 -14.55
N ALA A 85 -11.06 7.26 -13.58
CA ALA A 85 -12.13 8.06 -13.00
C ALA A 85 -11.57 9.24 -12.18
N VAL A 86 -10.47 9.00 -11.45
CA VAL A 86 -9.74 10.06 -10.72
C VAL A 86 -9.20 11.10 -11.71
N GLN A 87 -8.55 10.67 -12.81
CA GLN A 87 -8.04 11.58 -13.83
C GLN A 87 -9.17 12.41 -14.46
N ALA A 88 -10.28 11.78 -14.82
CA ALA A 88 -11.44 12.48 -15.37
C ALA A 88 -12.00 13.54 -14.39
N ALA A 89 -12.01 13.25 -13.09
CA ALA A 89 -12.44 14.20 -12.07
C ALA A 89 -11.47 15.39 -11.95
N ILE A 90 -10.15 15.14 -12.01
CA ILE A 90 -9.13 16.20 -12.03
C ILE A 90 -9.30 17.11 -13.25
N ASP A 91 -9.44 16.51 -14.45
CA ASP A 91 -9.61 17.26 -15.69
C ASP A 91 -10.88 18.11 -15.68
N ALA A 92 -11.96 17.62 -15.08
CA ALA A 92 -13.21 18.37 -14.93
C ALA A 92 -13.06 19.54 -13.96
N ALA A 93 -12.35 19.34 -12.83
CA ALA A 93 -12.09 20.40 -11.87
C ALA A 93 -11.27 21.55 -12.50
N LEU A 94 -10.21 21.22 -13.23
CA LEU A 94 -9.36 22.22 -13.90
C LEU A 94 -10.10 23.00 -15.00
N LYS A 95 -11.08 22.39 -15.69
CA LYS A 95 -11.90 23.07 -16.71
C LYS A 95 -12.95 24.02 -16.10
N GLY A 96 -13.35 23.81 -14.85
CA GLY A 96 -14.33 24.63 -14.14
C GLY A 96 -13.76 25.90 -13.49
N GLU A 97 -12.44 26.09 -13.53
CA GLU A 97 -11.75 27.25 -12.97
C GLU A 97 -11.60 28.43 -13.97
N GLY A 98 -12.22 28.32 -15.17
CA GLY A 98 -12.18 29.33 -16.24
C GLY A 98 -13.47 30.11 -16.44
#